data_AF-A0A2S6XCX3-F1
#
_entry.id   AF-A0A2S6XCX3-F1
#
_cell.length_a   1.000
_cell.length_b   1.000
_cell.length_c   1.000
_cell.angle_alpha   90.00
_cell.angle_beta   90.00
_cell.angle_gamma   90.00
#
_symmetry.space_group_name_H-M   'P 1'
#
loop_
_entity.id
_entity.type
_entity.pdbx_description
1 polymer ?
#
loop_
_entity_poly.entity_id
_entity_poly.type
_entity_poly.pdbx_seq_one_letter_code
_entity_poly.pdbx_strand_id
1 'polypeptide(L)'
;MIRVRANLAHIKRTLRPLYAWTQATPKSVFLDPSWNRSVPIYPGMVLARTSGELVTLIGPNQVPYGFAADYVGGDGFDPLLDVGVNATAVWVPGADAEFEVLAPAFDDTQAWVDPGDGTEKLVYAITAGTGRGKLALATNGSVATAISTQAVGRLLKVNSASKITVGGLR
;
A
#
# COMPACT_ATOMS: atom_id res chain seq x y z
N MET A 1 -4.89 13.64 -0.67
CA MET A 1 -5.83 12.58 -0.23
C MET A 1 -7.22 13.15 -0.34
N ILE A 2 -8.00 12.59 -1.25
CA ILE A 2 -9.35 13.06 -1.52
C ILE A 2 -10.28 12.46 -0.46
N ARG A 3 -10.87 13.32 0.37
CA ARG A 3 -11.79 12.92 1.45
C ARG A 3 -13.22 12.79 0.90
N VAL A 4 -13.40 11.89 -0.06
CA VAL A 4 -14.74 11.53 -0.58
C VAL A 4 -15.34 10.43 0.28
N ARG A 5 -16.65 10.53 0.54
CA ARG A 5 -17.41 9.47 1.21
C ARG A 5 -17.41 8.25 0.29
N ALA A 6 -17.14 7.07 0.82
CA ALA A 6 -17.29 5.86 0.02
C ALA A 6 -18.75 5.79 -0.47
N ASN A 7 -18.94 5.47 -1.74
CA ASN A 7 -20.26 5.45 -2.37
C ASN A 7 -21.23 4.46 -1.70
N LEU A 8 -20.68 3.44 -1.01
CA LEU A 8 -21.43 2.40 -0.32
C LEU A 8 -20.93 2.22 1.11
N ALA A 9 -21.84 2.01 2.07
CA ALA A 9 -21.53 1.90 3.50
C ALA A 9 -20.64 0.69 3.86
N HIS A 10 -20.59 -0.34 3.01
CA HIS A 10 -19.78 -1.53 3.24
C HIS A 10 -18.34 -1.38 2.75
N ILE A 11 -18.03 -0.39 1.91
CA ILE A 11 -16.67 -0.11 1.45
C ILE A 11 -15.90 0.55 2.60
N LYS A 12 -14.90 -0.17 3.12
CA LYS A 12 -14.03 0.29 4.22
C LYS A 12 -12.67 0.64 3.65
N ARG A 13 -12.04 1.75 4.05
CA ARG A 13 -10.63 2.03 3.72
C ARG A 13 -9.73 0.95 4.31
N THR A 14 -8.90 0.36 3.46
CA THR A 14 -7.92 -0.67 3.82
C THR A 14 -6.69 -0.11 4.53
N LEU A 15 -6.49 1.21 4.54
CA LEU A 15 -5.42 1.87 5.28
C LEU A 15 -5.99 2.81 6.34
N ARG A 16 -5.45 2.73 7.57
CA ARG A 16 -5.75 3.68 8.65
C ARG A 16 -4.46 4.21 9.26
N PRO A 17 -4.19 5.52 9.13
CA PRO A 17 -3.14 6.19 9.89
C PRO A 17 -3.39 6.05 11.39
N LEU A 18 -2.48 5.38 12.12
CA LEU A 18 -2.52 5.33 13.59
C LEU A 18 -1.65 6.45 14.16
N TYR A 19 -0.42 6.56 13.66
CA TYR A 19 0.52 7.61 14.07
C TYR A 19 1.15 8.36 12.87
N ALA A 20 0.53 8.27 11.70
CA ALA A 20 1.11 8.82 10.47
C ALA A 20 0.85 10.31 10.25
N TRP A 21 -0.10 10.94 10.94
CA TRP A 21 -0.43 12.35 10.71
C TRP A 21 0.71 13.32 11.04
N THR A 22 1.56 12.94 12.00
CA THR A 22 2.75 13.70 12.39
C THR A 22 4.06 13.05 11.93
N GLN A 23 4.03 11.74 11.64
CA GLN A 23 5.24 10.97 11.34
C GLN A 23 5.36 10.52 9.87
N ALA A 24 4.34 10.75 9.04
CA ALA A 24 4.41 10.50 7.60
C ALA A 24 4.09 11.79 6.83
N THR A 25 4.67 11.91 5.64
CA THR A 25 4.37 13.01 4.73
C THR A 25 3.30 12.58 3.74
N PRO A 26 2.07 13.12 3.80
CA PRO A 26 1.11 12.95 2.71
C PRO A 26 1.56 13.82 1.52
N LYS A 27 1.98 13.21 0.42
CA LYS A 27 2.37 13.93 -0.79
C LYS A 27 1.26 13.89 -1.83
N SER A 28 0.92 15.06 -2.36
CA SER A 28 0.06 15.18 -3.54
C SER A 28 0.84 14.73 -4.77
N VAL A 29 0.24 13.87 -5.57
CA VAL A 29 0.84 13.27 -6.78
C VAL A 29 -0.27 12.98 -7.80
N PHE A 30 0.10 12.57 -9.00
CA PHE A 30 -0.87 12.18 -10.03
C PHE A 30 -0.71 10.71 -10.39
N LEU A 31 -1.82 10.02 -10.58
CA LEU A 31 -1.81 8.68 -11.13
C LEU A 31 -1.39 8.74 -12.60
N ASP A 32 -0.40 7.93 -12.96
CA ASP A 32 0.16 7.88 -14.31
C ASP A 32 -0.95 7.58 -15.35
N PRO A 33 -1.18 8.44 -16.35
CA PRO A 33 -2.22 8.23 -17.35
C PRO A 33 -2.04 6.95 -18.18
N SER A 34 -0.80 6.43 -18.27
CA SER A 34 -0.50 5.16 -18.94
C SER A 34 -0.93 3.93 -18.13
N TRP A 35 -1.30 4.10 -16.86
CA TRP A 35 -1.78 3.01 -16.04
C TRP A 35 -3.13 2.49 -16.55
N ASN A 36 -3.08 1.27 -17.08
CA ASN A 36 -4.18 0.62 -17.79
C ASN A 36 -5.29 0.04 -16.90
N ARG A 37 -5.32 0.38 -15.60
CA ARG A 37 -6.31 -0.13 -14.63
C ARG A 37 -6.37 -1.66 -14.54
N SER A 38 -5.28 -2.36 -14.88
CA SER A 38 -5.28 -3.83 -14.95
C SER A 38 -5.45 -4.53 -13.59
N VAL A 39 -5.16 -3.82 -12.50
CA VAL A 39 -5.28 -4.31 -11.11
C VAL A 39 -5.84 -3.16 -10.28
N PRO A 40 -6.84 -3.35 -9.42
CA PRO A 40 -7.31 -2.28 -8.55
C PRO A 40 -6.25 -1.77 -7.58
N ILE A 41 -6.33 -0.49 -7.20
CA ILE A 41 -5.49 0.08 -6.14
C ILE A 41 -6.35 0.24 -4.88
N TYR A 42 -5.96 -0.47 -3.84
CA TYR A 42 -6.50 -0.34 -2.49
C TYR A 42 -5.59 0.58 -1.66
N PRO A 43 -6.13 1.46 -0.79
CA PRO A 43 -5.33 2.22 0.15
C PRO A 43 -4.39 1.31 0.95
N GLY A 44 -3.12 1.67 1.11
CA GLY A 44 -2.12 0.81 1.77
C GLY A 44 -1.31 -0.07 0.83
N MET A 45 -1.72 -0.19 -0.44
CA MET A 45 -0.87 -0.77 -1.48
C MET A 45 0.28 0.18 -1.83
N VAL A 46 1.36 -0.39 -2.36
CA VAL A 46 2.62 0.30 -2.60
C VAL A 46 2.66 0.86 -4.01
N LEU A 47 2.93 2.16 -4.08
CA LEU A 47 3.15 2.88 -5.33
C LEU A 47 4.64 3.13 -5.55
N ALA A 48 5.01 3.29 -6.81
CA ALA A 48 6.32 3.76 -7.24
C ALA A 48 6.17 5.01 -8.12
N ARG A 49 7.19 5.86 -8.11
CA ARG A 49 7.26 6.99 -9.04
C ARG A 49 7.64 6.50 -10.43
N THR A 50 6.99 7.03 -11.46
CA THR A 50 7.35 6.77 -12.87
C THR A 50 8.16 7.92 -13.44
N SER A 51 7.62 9.15 -13.38
CA SER A 51 8.29 10.37 -13.83
C SER A 51 7.72 11.59 -13.13
N GLY A 52 8.58 12.51 -12.68
CA GLY A 52 8.15 13.72 -11.97
C GLY A 52 7.26 13.41 -10.76
N GLU A 53 6.02 13.89 -10.81
CA GLU A 53 4.98 13.66 -9.78
C GLU A 53 4.03 12.51 -10.11
N LEU A 54 4.28 11.78 -11.19
CA LEU A 54 3.48 10.63 -11.60
C LEU A 54 3.83 9.39 -10.77
N VAL A 55 2.78 8.67 -10.36
CA VAL A 55 2.89 7.41 -9.62
C VAL A 55 2.05 6.31 -10.26
N THR A 56 2.50 5.07 -10.09
CA THR A 56 1.76 3.87 -10.49
C THR A 56 1.96 2.75 -9.47
N LEU A 57 1.21 1.65 -9.59
CA LEU A 57 1.46 0.44 -8.79
C LEU A 57 2.90 -0.05 -9.02
N ILE A 58 3.60 -0.36 -7.94
CA ILE A 58 5.00 -0.81 -8.03
C ILE A 58 5.14 -2.04 -8.95
N GLY A 59 6.03 -1.93 -9.91
CA GLY A 59 6.40 -2.97 -10.87
C GLY A 59 7.81 -3.53 -10.60
N PRO A 60 8.28 -4.45 -11.46
CA PRO A 60 9.61 -5.01 -11.34
C PRO A 60 10.68 -3.91 -11.47
N ASN A 61 11.76 -4.02 -10.70
CA ASN A 61 12.90 -3.08 -10.68
C ASN A 61 12.56 -1.63 -10.26
N GLN A 62 11.37 -1.39 -9.71
CA GLN A 62 11.00 -0.08 -9.19
C GLN A 62 11.26 0.02 -7.69
N VAL A 63 11.50 1.25 -7.23
CA VAL A 63 11.72 1.55 -5.82
C VAL A 63 10.37 1.88 -5.16
N PRO A 64 10.04 1.25 -4.02
CA PRO A 64 8.87 1.63 -3.23
C PRO A 64 8.91 3.11 -2.85
N TYR A 65 7.83 3.83 -3.15
CA TYR A 65 7.74 5.26 -2.84
C TYR A 65 6.87 5.54 -1.60
N GLY A 66 5.82 4.74 -1.40
CA GLY A 66 4.95 4.84 -0.23
C GLY A 66 3.59 4.18 -0.46
N PHE A 67 2.66 4.40 0.46
CA PHE A 67 1.34 3.78 0.44
C PHE A 67 0.30 4.64 -0.29
N ALA A 68 -0.49 4.02 -1.16
CA ALA A 68 -1.65 4.65 -1.79
C ALA A 68 -2.62 5.16 -0.71
N ALA A 69 -3.06 6.40 -0.82
CA ALA A 69 -4.03 6.98 0.10
C ALA A 69 -5.49 6.80 -0.35
N ASP A 70 -5.71 6.67 -1.67
CA ASP A 70 -7.03 6.69 -2.30
C ASP A 70 -7.36 5.33 -2.94
N TYR A 71 -8.65 5.09 -3.16
CA TYR A 71 -9.16 3.95 -3.92
C TYR A 71 -9.07 4.22 -5.41
N VAL A 72 -8.68 3.23 -6.20
CA VAL A 72 -8.72 3.33 -7.68
C VAL A 72 -9.23 2.03 -8.29
N GLY A 73 -10.50 2.04 -8.74
CA GLY A 73 -11.15 0.91 -9.41
C GLY A 73 -11.42 -0.32 -8.51
N GLY A 74 -11.07 -0.26 -7.23
CA GLY A 74 -11.33 -1.31 -6.24
C GLY A 74 -12.78 -1.27 -5.78
N ASP A 75 -13.42 -2.44 -5.68
CA ASP A 75 -14.81 -2.58 -5.20
C ASP A 75 -15.83 -1.72 -5.97
N GLY A 76 -15.54 -1.41 -7.25
CA GLY A 76 -16.38 -0.56 -8.10
C GLY A 76 -16.33 0.93 -7.77
N PHE A 77 -15.35 1.38 -6.97
CA PHE A 77 -15.21 2.76 -6.54
C PHE A 77 -13.91 3.38 -7.07
N ASP A 78 -14.03 4.45 -7.85
CA ASP A 78 -12.91 5.20 -8.42
C ASP A 78 -13.13 6.72 -8.30
N PRO A 79 -12.84 7.32 -7.13
CA PRO A 79 -12.99 8.75 -6.91
C PRO A 79 -12.07 9.61 -7.79
N LEU A 80 -11.03 9.03 -8.39
CA LEU A 80 -10.11 9.77 -9.26
C LEU A 80 -10.68 9.96 -10.65
N LEU A 81 -11.35 8.92 -11.16
CA LEU A 81 -12.08 9.00 -12.42
C LEU A 81 -13.23 9.99 -12.34
N ASP A 82 -13.97 9.99 -11.22
CA ASP A 82 -15.11 10.90 -11.00
C ASP A 82 -14.70 12.38 -10.99
N VAL A 83 -13.50 12.69 -10.47
CA VAL A 83 -12.97 14.07 -10.41
C VAL A 83 -12.28 14.47 -11.73
N GLY A 84 -11.82 13.50 -12.54
CA GLY A 84 -11.28 13.74 -13.88
C GLY A 84 -9.86 14.34 -13.94
N VAL A 85 -9.15 14.43 -12.81
CA VAL A 85 -7.83 15.09 -12.72
C VAL A 85 -6.69 14.08 -12.44
N ASN A 86 -7.00 12.81 -12.15
CA ASN A 86 -6.01 11.80 -11.70
C ASN A 86 -5.18 12.23 -10.48
N ALA A 87 -5.60 13.25 -9.73
CA ALA A 87 -4.90 13.73 -8.54
C ALA A 87 -5.13 12.79 -7.34
N THR A 88 -4.06 12.13 -6.89
CA THR A 88 -4.06 11.21 -5.75
C THR A 88 -3.07 11.66 -4.67
N ALA A 89 -2.92 10.86 -3.62
CA ALA A 89 -1.86 11.04 -2.65
C ALA A 89 -1.17 9.74 -2.28
N VAL A 90 0.09 9.89 -1.90
CA VAL A 90 0.92 8.84 -1.32
C VAL A 90 1.27 9.22 0.11
N TRP A 91 1.11 8.28 1.03
CA TRP A 91 1.72 8.35 2.34
C TRP A 91 3.18 7.92 2.24
N VAL A 92 4.10 8.86 2.42
CA VAL A 92 5.53 8.55 2.55
C VAL A 92 5.83 8.39 4.04
N PRO A 93 6.02 7.15 4.52
CA PRO A 93 6.21 6.90 5.95
C PRO A 93 7.59 7.40 6.40
N GLY A 94 7.63 8.18 7.48
CA GLY A 94 8.85 8.35 8.27
C GLY A 94 9.05 7.18 9.22
N ALA A 95 10.21 7.10 9.89
CA ALA A 95 10.57 5.97 10.74
C ALA A 95 9.50 5.65 11.79
N ASP A 96 8.95 6.67 12.44
CA ASP A 96 7.94 6.51 13.51
C ASP A 96 6.50 6.47 12.99
N ALA A 97 6.28 6.46 11.67
CA ALA A 97 4.93 6.36 11.13
C ALA A 97 4.35 4.97 11.38
N GLU A 98 3.07 4.92 11.74
CA GLU A 98 2.32 3.69 11.95
C GLU A 98 0.99 3.69 11.20
N PHE A 99 0.70 2.55 10.57
CA PHE A 99 -0.50 2.33 9.78
C PHE A 99 -1.10 0.96 10.09
N GLU A 100 -2.42 0.91 10.30
CA GLU A 100 -3.18 -0.33 10.21
C GLU A 100 -3.54 -0.59 8.74
N VAL A 101 -3.24 -1.80 8.25
CA VAL A 101 -3.53 -2.24 6.89
C VAL A 101 -4.45 -3.45 6.94
N LEU A 102 -5.54 -3.41 6.18
CA LEU A 102 -6.53 -4.47 6.06
C LEU A 102 -6.43 -5.15 4.70
N ALA A 103 -6.82 -6.41 4.63
CA ALA A 103 -7.02 -7.11 3.36
C ALA A 103 -8.10 -6.36 2.53
N PRO A 104 -7.94 -6.24 1.20
CA PRO A 104 -6.96 -6.93 0.35
C PRO A 104 -5.65 -6.16 0.06
N ALA A 105 -5.31 -5.10 0.81
CA ALA A 105 -4.10 -4.29 0.53
C ALA A 105 -2.77 -4.98 0.91
N PHE A 106 -2.83 -6.12 1.58
CA PHE A 106 -1.71 -7.02 1.82
C PHE A 106 -2.09 -8.45 1.42
N ASP A 107 -1.09 -9.32 1.24
CA ASP A 107 -1.29 -10.72 0.92
C ASP A 107 -1.66 -11.53 2.17
N ASP A 108 -2.96 -11.69 2.41
CA ASP A 108 -3.54 -12.42 3.54
C ASP A 108 -3.41 -13.94 3.43
N THR A 109 -2.86 -14.45 2.31
CA THR A 109 -2.53 -15.86 2.15
C THR A 109 -1.18 -16.23 2.77
N GLN A 110 -0.34 -15.23 3.07
CA GLN A 110 0.97 -15.45 3.70
C GLN A 110 0.87 -15.68 5.20
N ALA A 111 1.82 -16.42 5.73
CA ALA A 111 1.99 -16.58 7.18
C ALA A 111 2.60 -15.31 7.81
N TRP A 112 1.74 -14.36 8.13
CA TRP A 112 2.11 -13.20 8.95
C TRP A 112 2.31 -13.63 10.40
N VAL A 113 3.55 -13.53 10.86
CA VAL A 113 3.95 -13.88 12.22
C VAL A 113 4.67 -12.68 12.80
N ASP A 114 4.17 -12.23 13.96
CA ASP A 114 4.85 -11.25 14.79
C ASP A 114 6.09 -11.93 15.40
N PRO A 115 7.30 -11.37 15.21
CA PRO A 115 8.52 -11.97 15.74
C PRO A 115 8.52 -12.07 17.27
N GLY A 116 7.78 -11.22 17.99
CA GLY A 116 7.56 -11.33 19.45
C GLY A 116 8.81 -11.20 20.33
N ASP A 117 9.98 -10.99 19.73
CA ASP A 117 11.31 -10.98 20.37
C ASP A 117 12.02 -9.61 20.25
N GLY A 118 11.32 -8.60 19.72
CA GLY A 118 11.85 -7.26 19.48
C GLY A 118 12.66 -7.12 18.19
N THR A 119 12.81 -8.19 17.40
CA THR A 119 13.37 -8.09 16.04
C THR A 119 12.35 -7.49 15.08
N GLU A 120 12.84 -6.80 14.04
CA GLU A 120 11.97 -6.17 13.03
C GLU A 120 11.86 -7.07 11.80
N LYS A 121 10.62 -7.44 11.45
CA LYS A 121 10.35 -8.12 10.19
C LYS A 121 10.08 -7.10 9.09
N LEU A 122 10.93 -7.08 8.07
CA LEU A 122 10.76 -6.18 6.93
C LEU A 122 9.57 -6.58 6.07
N VAL A 123 8.84 -5.58 5.60
CA VAL A 123 7.69 -5.70 4.71
C VAL A 123 8.07 -5.17 3.34
N TYR A 124 7.68 -5.90 2.31
CA TYR A 124 7.98 -5.62 0.91
C TYR A 124 6.67 -5.49 0.11
N ALA A 125 6.77 -5.19 -1.17
CA ALA A 125 5.63 -5.16 -2.07
C ALA A 125 5.72 -6.26 -3.13
N ILE A 126 4.58 -6.83 -3.49
CA ILE A 126 4.46 -7.68 -4.69
C ILE A 126 4.61 -6.79 -5.94
N THR A 127 5.45 -7.18 -6.90
CA THR A 127 5.79 -6.38 -8.08
C THR A 127 5.19 -6.90 -9.39
N ALA A 128 4.45 -8.02 -9.36
CA ALA A 128 3.86 -8.63 -10.55
C ALA A 128 2.49 -9.29 -10.28
N GLY A 129 1.77 -9.61 -11.37
CA GLY A 129 0.51 -10.33 -11.32
C GLY A 129 -0.64 -9.56 -10.68
N THR A 130 -1.68 -10.30 -10.25
CA THR A 130 -2.90 -9.75 -9.63
C THR A 130 -2.67 -9.23 -8.21
N GLY A 131 -1.59 -9.66 -7.56
CA GLY A 131 -1.17 -9.18 -6.24
C GLY A 131 -0.33 -7.89 -6.29
N ARG A 132 0.01 -7.36 -7.47
CA ARG A 132 0.92 -6.23 -7.63
C ARG A 132 0.52 -5.04 -6.76
N GLY A 133 1.47 -4.56 -5.94
CA GLY A 133 1.32 -3.48 -4.98
C GLY A 133 0.87 -3.91 -3.59
N LYS A 134 0.41 -5.15 -3.39
CA LYS A 134 0.08 -5.63 -2.04
C LYS A 134 1.34 -5.75 -1.18
N LEU A 135 1.20 -5.48 0.11
CA LEU A 135 2.25 -5.77 1.08
C LEU A 135 2.44 -7.28 1.23
N ALA A 136 3.69 -7.70 1.31
CA ALA A 136 4.10 -9.09 1.43
C ALA A 136 5.41 -9.20 2.23
N LEU A 137 5.73 -10.41 2.68
CA LEU A 137 6.99 -10.77 3.30
C LEU A 137 8.04 -11.12 2.23
N ALA A 138 9.33 -11.03 2.59
CA ALA A 138 10.46 -11.35 1.70
C ALA A 138 10.44 -12.79 1.16
N THR A 139 9.91 -13.71 1.97
CA THR A 139 9.79 -15.13 1.64
C THR A 139 8.35 -15.54 1.87
N ASN A 140 7.64 -15.85 0.79
CA ASN A 140 6.43 -16.63 0.86
C ASN A 140 6.83 -18.10 0.80
N GLY A 141 6.46 -18.89 1.81
CA GLY A 141 6.63 -20.34 1.73
C GLY A 141 6.07 -20.84 0.39
N SER A 142 6.92 -21.47 -0.42
CA SER A 142 6.60 -22.18 -1.66
C SER A 142 6.13 -21.39 -2.89
N VAL A 143 5.98 -20.06 -2.87
CA VAL A 143 5.64 -19.29 -4.08
C VAL A 143 6.61 -18.12 -4.25
N ALA A 144 7.45 -18.16 -5.29
CA ALA A 144 8.27 -17.03 -5.72
C ALA A 144 7.36 -15.95 -6.31
N THR A 145 6.60 -15.27 -5.46
CA THR A 145 5.96 -14.02 -5.84
C THR A 145 7.08 -13.03 -6.16
N ALA A 146 7.01 -12.33 -7.29
CA ALA A 146 7.98 -11.26 -7.55
C ALA A 146 7.80 -10.19 -6.47
N ILE A 147 8.81 -9.98 -5.63
CA ILE A 147 8.81 -9.02 -4.51
C ILE A 147 9.75 -7.86 -4.86
N SER A 148 9.52 -6.68 -4.28
CA SER A 148 10.41 -5.53 -4.39
C SER A 148 11.79 -5.84 -3.80
N THR A 149 12.85 -5.31 -4.42
CA THR A 149 14.23 -5.49 -3.91
C THR A 149 14.50 -4.70 -2.65
N GLN A 150 13.72 -3.64 -2.42
CA GLN A 150 13.77 -2.81 -1.22
C GLN A 150 12.51 -3.04 -0.39
N ALA A 151 12.69 -3.04 0.93
CA ALA A 151 11.58 -3.01 1.86
C ALA A 151 10.81 -1.69 1.75
N VAL A 152 9.55 -1.70 2.17
CA VAL A 152 8.66 -0.54 2.21
C VAL A 152 8.42 -0.08 3.65
N GLY A 153 8.58 -0.99 4.60
CA GLY A 153 8.34 -0.73 6.01
C GLY A 153 8.69 -1.94 6.85
N ARG A 154 8.23 -1.91 8.09
CA ARG A 154 8.40 -2.95 9.10
C ARG A 154 7.05 -3.45 9.60
N LEU A 155 6.94 -4.73 9.87
CA LEU A 155 5.79 -5.31 10.55
C LEU A 155 5.91 -4.99 12.03
N LEU A 156 4.92 -4.29 12.58
CA LEU A 156 4.87 -3.95 14.01
C LEU A 156 4.00 -4.91 14.80
N LYS A 157 2.91 -5.39 14.19
CA LYS A 157 1.95 -6.28 14.84
C LYS A 157 1.07 -7.01 13.83
N VAL A 158 0.72 -8.25 14.15
CA VAL A 158 -0.37 -8.98 13.47
C VAL A 158 -1.64 -8.87 14.33
N ASN A 159 -2.66 -8.17 13.83
CA ASN A 159 -3.88 -7.91 14.61
C ASN A 159 -4.93 -9.02 14.39
N SER A 160 -5.01 -9.56 13.18
CA SER A 160 -5.82 -10.73 12.81
C SER A 160 -5.36 -11.26 11.44
N ALA A 161 -5.95 -12.35 10.96
CA ALA A 161 -5.65 -12.89 9.62
C ALA A 161 -5.90 -11.88 8.48
N SER A 162 -6.76 -10.89 8.68
CA SER A 162 -7.14 -9.88 7.68
C SER A 162 -6.65 -8.47 8.03
N LYS A 163 -5.74 -8.34 9.00
CA LYS A 163 -5.30 -7.05 9.51
C LYS A 163 -3.91 -7.09 10.13
N ILE A 164 -3.04 -6.19 9.67
CA ILE A 164 -1.69 -5.99 10.20
C ILE A 164 -1.46 -4.53 10.57
N THR A 165 -0.47 -4.27 11.43
CA THR A 165 0.08 -2.93 11.67
C THR A 165 1.50 -2.88 11.13
N VAL A 166 1.77 -1.89 10.30
CA VAL A 166 3.09 -1.65 9.72
C VAL A 166 3.60 -0.26 10.09
N GLY A 167 4.93 -0.13 10.17
CA GLY A 167 5.61 1.13 10.39
C GLY A 167 6.59 1.48 9.28
N GLY A 168 7.09 2.73 9.29
CA GLY A 168 8.15 3.16 8.36
C GLY A 168 9.50 2.50 8.65
N LEU A 169 10.41 2.56 7.69
CA LEU A 169 11.79 2.08 7.82
C LEU A 169 12.61 3.00 8.72
N ARG A 170 13.54 2.41 9.48
CA ARG A 170 14.54 3.13 10.28
C ARG A 170 15.73 3.57 9.44
#